data_AF-A0AAF0QUW2-F1
#
_entry.id   AF-A0AAF0QUW2-F1
#
_cell.length_a   1.000
_cell.length_b   1.000
_cell.length_c   1.000
_cell.angle_alpha   90.00
_cell.angle_beta   90.00
_cell.angle_gamma   90.00
#
_symmetry.space_group_name_H-M   'P 1'
#
loop_
_entity.id
_entity.type
_entity.pdbx_description
1 polymer ?
#
loop_
_entity_poly.entity_id
_entity_poly.type
_entity_poly.pdbx_seq_one_letter_code
_entity_poly.pdbx_strand_id
1 'polypeptide(L)'
;MSVGDRFAWLRDHEFARQTVAGVNPVSIELLKGLPIFMTRRMRIHACAEPYIIATHRQLSCMHPIYKLLHPHMRYTLQVNDFSRKTFISADGIVEALDSAGTYGVELSSTAYKNLWQLDMEALPADLVRRGMAVEDPTAPCGVKLVIEEYYPSAADGLLIWSAIKELVESYVEHYYSEPKSVMLYVDKTRDTPIRKMNLGGQTLFLKRTYRTYLPQ
;
A
#
# COMPACT_ATOMS: atom_id res chain seq x y z
N MET A 1 12.08 -32.77 -6.99
CA MET A 1 10.85 -33.00 -7.80
C MET A 1 11.19 -34.00 -8.89
N SER A 2 10.44 -35.10 -9.02
CA SER A 2 10.59 -36.00 -10.16
C SER A 2 10.07 -35.29 -11.42
N VAL A 3 10.88 -35.27 -12.47
CA VAL A 3 10.49 -34.70 -13.76
C VAL A 3 9.37 -35.56 -14.34
N GLY A 4 8.19 -34.98 -14.59
CA GLY A 4 7.06 -35.65 -15.24
C GLY A 4 5.82 -35.91 -14.39
N ASP A 5 5.81 -35.52 -13.11
CA ASP A 5 4.60 -35.65 -12.28
C ASP A 5 3.55 -34.57 -12.61
N ARG A 6 2.52 -34.97 -13.34
CA ARG A 6 1.39 -34.11 -13.73
C ARG A 6 0.51 -33.66 -12.57
N PHE A 7 0.56 -34.30 -11.41
CA PHE A 7 -0.26 -33.91 -10.25
C PHE A 7 0.54 -33.14 -9.20
N ALA A 8 1.77 -32.75 -9.55
CA ALA A 8 2.66 -32.03 -8.64
C ALA A 8 2.03 -30.77 -8.04
N TRP A 9 1.18 -30.08 -8.81
CA TRP A 9 0.49 -28.85 -8.42
C TRP A 9 -0.67 -29.04 -7.45
N LEU A 10 -1.17 -30.27 -7.26
CA LEU A 10 -2.25 -30.57 -6.31
C LEU A 10 -1.73 -30.91 -4.91
N ARG A 11 -0.40 -30.99 -4.72
CA ARG A 11 0.19 -31.40 -3.46
C ARG A 11 0.19 -30.27 -2.44
N ASP A 12 -0.04 -30.62 -1.18
CA ASP A 12 -0.08 -29.67 -0.07
C ASP A 12 1.16 -28.78 0.04
N HIS A 13 2.35 -29.32 -0.25
CA HIS A 13 3.58 -28.52 -0.22
C HIS A 13 3.64 -27.49 -1.35
N GLU A 14 3.12 -27.81 -2.54
CA GLU A 14 3.07 -26.86 -3.66
C GLU A 14 1.96 -25.83 -3.45
N PHE A 15 0.82 -26.26 -2.89
CA PHE A 15 -0.22 -25.35 -2.40
C PHE A 15 0.35 -24.36 -1.36
N ALA A 16 1.06 -24.86 -0.34
CA ALA A 16 1.67 -24.02 0.68
C ALA A 16 2.72 -23.07 0.08
N ARG A 17 3.58 -23.56 -0.82
CA ARG A 17 4.58 -22.74 -1.51
C ARG A 17 3.92 -21.62 -2.33
N GLN A 18 2.88 -21.93 -3.11
CA GLN A 18 2.14 -20.92 -3.88
C GLN A 18 1.39 -19.95 -2.98
N THR A 19 0.92 -20.41 -1.82
CA THR A 19 0.28 -19.53 -0.83
C THR A 19 1.23 -18.47 -0.30
N VAL A 20 2.52 -18.80 -0.07
CA VAL A 20 3.49 -17.84 0.52
C VAL A 20 4.41 -17.16 -0.49
N ALA A 21 4.61 -17.76 -1.66
CA ALA A 21 5.59 -17.33 -2.67
C ALA A 21 5.07 -17.46 -4.11
N GLY A 22 3.77 -17.65 -4.30
CA GLY A 22 3.14 -17.69 -5.62
C GLY A 22 2.90 -16.32 -6.23
N VAL A 23 2.16 -16.28 -7.34
CA VAL A 23 1.82 -15.04 -8.08
C VAL A 23 0.96 -14.08 -7.25
N ASN A 24 0.18 -14.63 -6.33
CA ASN A 24 -0.62 -13.85 -5.39
C ASN A 24 -0.39 -14.40 -3.97
N PRO A 25 0.74 -14.03 -3.34
CA PRO A 25 1.05 -14.51 -2.01
C PRO A 25 -0.02 -14.01 -1.05
N VAL A 26 -0.57 -14.93 -0.27
CA VAL A 26 -1.62 -14.64 0.69
C VAL A 26 -1.00 -13.91 1.88
N SER A 27 -1.63 -12.81 2.29
CA SER A 27 -1.26 -12.12 3.52
C SER A 27 -1.63 -13.00 4.71
N ILE A 28 -0.66 -13.74 5.24
CA ILE A 28 -0.84 -14.55 6.45
C ILE A 28 -1.11 -13.60 7.63
N GLU A 29 -2.10 -13.92 8.45
CA GLU A 29 -2.40 -13.20 9.68
C GLU A 29 -2.68 -14.16 10.82
N LEU A 30 -2.33 -13.76 12.03
CA LEU A 30 -2.69 -14.47 13.23
C LEU A 30 -4.22 -14.37 13.42
N LEU A 31 -4.90 -15.51 13.53
CA LEU A 31 -6.35 -15.57 13.63
C LEU A 31 -6.85 -14.84 14.89
N LYS A 32 -7.57 -13.73 14.69
CA LYS A 32 -8.24 -12.94 15.76
C LYS A 32 -9.77 -12.96 15.65
N GLY A 33 -10.32 -13.41 14.52
CA GLY A 33 -11.75 -13.46 14.20
C GLY A 33 -12.01 -13.82 12.73
N LEU A 34 -13.27 -13.79 12.29
CA LEU A 34 -13.65 -14.03 10.88
C LEU A 34 -13.24 -12.82 10.02
N PRO A 35 -12.33 -12.99 9.04
CA PRO A 35 -11.80 -11.87 8.27
C PRO A 35 -12.82 -11.33 7.26
N ILE A 36 -13.11 -10.03 7.33
CA ILE A 36 -13.72 -9.30 6.21
C ILE A 36 -12.57 -8.90 5.29
N PHE A 37 -12.50 -9.54 4.12
CA PHE A 37 -11.39 -9.34 3.20
C PHE A 37 -11.51 -8.02 2.46
N MET A 38 -10.59 -7.10 2.74
CA MET A 38 -10.32 -6.00 1.81
C MET A 38 -9.49 -6.54 0.65
N THR A 39 -10.04 -6.53 -0.56
CA THR A 39 -9.33 -7.05 -1.73
C THR A 39 -8.07 -6.21 -1.99
N ARG A 40 -6.97 -6.86 -2.40
CA ARG A 40 -5.68 -6.23 -2.77
C ARG A 40 -5.88 -5.01 -3.69
N ARG A 41 -6.88 -5.09 -4.57
CA ARG A 41 -7.26 -4.07 -5.54
C ARG A 41 -7.65 -2.75 -4.88
N MET A 42 -8.40 -2.79 -3.77
CA MET A 42 -8.76 -1.59 -3.03
C MET A 42 -7.53 -0.92 -2.42
N ARG A 43 -6.66 -1.72 -1.78
CA ARG A 43 -5.46 -1.22 -1.11
C ARG A 43 -4.49 -0.51 -2.06
N ILE A 44 -4.31 -1.02 -3.27
CA ILE A 44 -3.33 -0.48 -4.21
C ILE A 44 -3.95 0.45 -5.26
N HIS A 45 -5.03 0.05 -5.95
CA HIS A 45 -5.56 0.81 -7.09
C HIS A 45 -6.44 1.96 -6.62
N ALA A 46 -7.47 1.66 -5.82
CA ALA A 46 -8.45 2.66 -5.40
C ALA A 46 -7.83 3.70 -4.46
N CYS A 47 -6.97 3.27 -3.54
CA CYS A 47 -6.32 4.18 -2.60
C CYS A 47 -5.24 5.05 -3.25
N ALA A 48 -4.56 4.59 -4.31
CA ALA A 48 -3.52 5.38 -4.98
C ALA A 48 -4.08 6.56 -5.80
N GLU A 49 -5.23 6.39 -6.45
CA GLU A 49 -5.80 7.36 -7.39
C GLU A 49 -5.99 8.78 -6.81
N PRO A 50 -6.53 8.96 -5.58
CA PRO A 50 -6.61 10.27 -4.94
C PRO A 50 -5.24 10.97 -4.80
N TYR A 51 -4.17 10.23 -4.46
CA TYR A 51 -2.82 10.80 -4.32
C TYR A 51 -2.23 11.23 -5.67
N ILE A 52 -2.52 10.49 -6.73
CA ILE A 52 -2.10 10.83 -8.09
C ILE A 52 -2.79 12.13 -8.52
N ILE A 53 -4.11 12.20 -8.37
CA ILE A 53 -4.89 13.40 -8.70
C ILE A 53 -4.40 14.60 -7.87
N ALA A 54 -4.16 14.43 -6.58
CA ALA A 54 -3.64 15.49 -5.71
C ALA A 54 -2.28 16.00 -6.20
N THR A 55 -1.36 15.09 -6.51
CA THR A 55 0.00 15.42 -6.95
C THR A 55 -0.03 16.25 -8.23
N HIS A 56 -0.80 15.83 -9.25
CA HIS A 56 -0.92 16.58 -10.50
C HIS A 56 -1.63 17.93 -10.35
N ARG A 57 -2.55 18.06 -9.38
CA ARG A 57 -3.31 19.30 -9.17
C ARG A 57 -2.57 20.32 -8.30
N GLN A 58 -1.67 19.88 -7.42
CA GLN A 58 -1.11 20.70 -6.35
C GLN A 58 0.40 20.91 -6.46
N LEU A 59 1.11 20.05 -7.19
CA LEU A 59 2.55 20.16 -7.36
C LEU A 59 2.87 20.52 -8.81
N SER A 60 3.73 21.53 -8.98
CA SER A 60 4.29 21.86 -10.29
C SER A 60 5.09 20.67 -10.84
N CYS A 61 5.13 20.51 -12.16
CA CYS A 61 5.97 19.50 -12.81
C CYS A 61 7.48 19.67 -12.51
N MET A 62 7.88 20.87 -12.09
CA MET A 62 9.25 21.18 -11.66
C MET A 62 9.52 20.86 -10.18
N HIS A 63 8.48 20.61 -9.39
CA HIS A 63 8.61 20.36 -7.96
C HIS A 63 9.36 19.05 -7.68
N PRO A 64 10.33 19.03 -6.74
CA PRO A 64 11.13 17.82 -6.47
C PRO A 64 10.27 16.63 -6.08
N ILE A 65 9.27 16.81 -5.21
CA ILE A 65 8.34 15.71 -4.85
C ILE A 65 7.48 15.25 -6.03
N TYR A 66 7.11 16.14 -6.96
CA TYR A 66 6.41 15.70 -8.17
C TYR A 66 7.31 14.79 -9.00
N LYS A 67 8.57 15.19 -9.20
CA LYS A 67 9.56 14.39 -9.95
C LYS A 67 9.84 13.04 -9.30
N LEU A 68 9.91 12.99 -7.96
CA LEU A 68 10.08 11.75 -7.21
C LEU A 68 8.87 10.81 -7.41
N LEU A 69 7.65 11.32 -7.31
CA LEU A 69 6.45 10.49 -7.35
C LEU A 69 6.01 10.11 -8.76
N HIS A 70 6.24 10.97 -9.76
CA HIS A 70 5.69 10.83 -11.11
C HIS A 70 5.94 9.46 -11.77
N PRO A 71 7.14 8.85 -11.69
CA PRO A 71 7.37 7.51 -12.24
C PRO A 71 6.47 6.43 -11.64
N HIS A 72 6.09 6.57 -10.36
CA HIS A 72 5.27 5.61 -9.61
C HIS A 72 3.75 5.77 -9.86
N MET A 73 3.35 6.82 -10.59
CA MET A 73 1.94 7.09 -10.94
C MET A 73 1.57 6.57 -12.32
N ARG A 74 2.57 6.08 -13.07
CA ARG A 74 2.44 5.70 -14.47
C ARG A 74 1.39 4.59 -14.62
N TYR A 75 0.48 4.78 -15.56
CA TYR A 75 -0.58 3.83 -15.93
C TYR A 75 -1.71 3.61 -14.91
N THR A 76 -1.57 4.04 -13.66
CA THR A 76 -2.59 3.77 -12.63
C THR A 76 -3.96 4.37 -12.98
N LEU A 77 -4.01 5.63 -13.43
CA LEU A 77 -5.29 6.25 -13.81
C LEU A 77 -5.93 5.57 -15.02
N GLN A 78 -5.14 5.19 -16.03
CA GLN A 78 -5.66 4.48 -17.21
C GLN A 78 -6.19 3.09 -16.84
N VAL A 79 -5.45 2.34 -16.02
CA VAL A 79 -5.87 1.01 -15.55
C VAL A 79 -7.11 1.09 -14.68
N ASN A 80 -7.21 2.10 -13.80
CA ASN A 80 -8.39 2.29 -12.96
C ASN A 80 -9.63 2.68 -13.79
N ASP A 81 -9.48 3.55 -14.79
CA ASP A 81 -10.55 3.88 -15.72
C ASP A 81 -11.04 2.65 -16.49
N PHE A 82 -10.11 1.85 -17.02
CA PHE A 82 -10.44 0.58 -17.65
C PHE A 82 -11.16 -0.36 -16.69
N SER A 83 -10.65 -0.51 -15.46
CA SER A 83 -11.24 -1.37 -14.44
C SER A 83 -12.67 -0.95 -14.11
N ARG A 84 -12.97 0.35 -14.02
CA ARG A 84 -14.34 0.85 -13.77
C ARG A 84 -15.32 0.51 -14.89
N LYS A 85 -14.84 0.36 -16.12
CA LYS A 85 -15.67 0.12 -17.30
C LYS A 85 -15.91 -1.36 -17.59
N THR A 86 -14.96 -2.22 -17.23
CA THR A 86 -14.99 -3.64 -17.64
C THR A 86 -14.92 -4.62 -16.48
N PHE A 87 -14.28 -4.23 -15.38
CA PHE A 87 -13.90 -5.17 -14.33
C PHE A 87 -14.80 -5.08 -13.10
N ILE A 88 -15.03 -3.86 -12.59
CA ILE A 88 -15.84 -3.60 -11.39
C ILE A 88 -17.16 -2.88 -11.70
N SER A 89 -17.52 -2.78 -12.98
CA SER A 89 -18.84 -2.31 -13.41
C SER A 89 -19.91 -3.33 -13.03
N ALA A 90 -21.17 -2.89 -13.02
CA ALA A 90 -22.31 -3.80 -13.03
C ALA A 90 -22.18 -4.78 -14.21
N ASP A 91 -22.49 -6.05 -13.97
CA ASP A 91 -22.30 -7.16 -14.91
C ASP A 91 -20.85 -7.33 -15.41
N GLY A 92 -19.89 -6.74 -14.70
CA GLY A 92 -18.47 -6.79 -15.01
C GLY A 92 -17.81 -8.11 -14.59
N ILE A 93 -16.51 -8.22 -14.89
CA ILE A 93 -15.74 -9.45 -14.63
C ILE A 93 -15.77 -9.87 -13.16
N VAL A 94 -15.77 -8.93 -12.20
CA VAL A 94 -15.85 -9.27 -10.76
C VAL A 94 -17.21 -9.83 -10.40
N GLU A 95 -18.30 -9.21 -10.82
CA GLU A 95 -19.63 -9.66 -10.42
C GLU A 95 -19.95 -11.05 -10.99
N ALA A 96 -19.42 -11.37 -12.17
CA ALA A 96 -19.53 -12.70 -12.76
C ALA A 96 -18.54 -13.73 -12.15
N LEU A 97 -17.33 -13.26 -11.83
CA LEU A 97 -16.14 -13.98 -11.36
C LEU A 97 -16.13 -14.42 -9.89
N ASP A 98 -16.51 -13.47 -9.04
CA ASP A 98 -16.22 -13.46 -7.62
C ASP A 98 -17.41 -14.02 -6.83
N SER A 99 -17.12 -14.74 -5.75
CA SER A 99 -18.18 -15.28 -4.87
C SER A 99 -19.01 -14.17 -4.20
N ALA A 100 -18.45 -12.95 -4.11
CA ALA A 100 -19.18 -11.78 -3.64
C ALA A 100 -20.24 -11.26 -4.63
N GLY A 101 -20.13 -11.60 -5.91
CA GLY A 101 -21.05 -11.15 -6.97
C GLY A 101 -21.28 -9.63 -6.95
N THR A 102 -22.55 -9.23 -7.09
CA THR A 102 -23.00 -7.82 -7.11
C THR A 102 -22.72 -7.06 -5.81
N TYR A 103 -22.44 -7.75 -4.70
CA TYR A 103 -22.11 -7.13 -3.41
C TYR A 103 -20.61 -6.79 -3.28
N GLY A 104 -19.77 -7.18 -4.24
CA GLY A 104 -18.32 -7.02 -4.14
C GLY A 104 -17.86 -5.57 -3.93
N VAL A 105 -18.45 -4.62 -4.65
CA VAL A 105 -18.10 -3.19 -4.50
C VAL A 105 -18.55 -2.65 -3.14
N GLU A 106 -19.73 -3.03 -2.65
CA GLU A 106 -20.25 -2.61 -1.34
C GLU A 106 -19.40 -3.14 -0.18
N LEU A 107 -19.04 -4.43 -0.24
CA LEU A 107 -18.13 -5.05 0.72
C LEU A 107 -16.79 -4.33 0.75
N SER A 108 -16.26 -3.97 -0.42
CA SER A 108 -15.01 -3.23 -0.55
C SER A 108 -15.08 -1.84 0.08
N SER A 109 -16.21 -1.14 -0.06
CA SER A 109 -16.45 0.17 0.54
C SER A 109 -16.55 0.09 2.06
N THR A 110 -17.25 -0.92 2.57
CA THR A 110 -17.38 -1.19 4.01
C THR A 110 -16.02 -1.52 4.62
N ALA A 111 -15.23 -2.36 3.96
CA ALA A 111 -13.87 -2.68 4.38
C ALA A 111 -12.97 -1.44 4.39
N TYR A 112 -13.05 -0.58 3.36
CA TYR A 112 -12.31 0.67 3.33
C TYR A 112 -12.63 1.57 4.53
N LYS A 113 -13.92 1.74 4.86
CA LYS A 113 -14.36 2.54 6.00
C LYS A 113 -13.82 2.04 7.34
N ASN A 114 -13.79 0.73 7.53
CA ASN A 114 -13.55 0.13 8.85
C ASN A 114 -12.09 -0.30 9.08
N LEU A 115 -11.37 -0.65 8.01
CA LEU A 115 -10.07 -1.34 8.10
C LEU A 115 -8.91 -0.53 7.53
N TRP A 116 -9.17 0.40 6.61
CA TRP A 116 -8.09 1.06 5.88
C TRP A 116 -7.59 2.33 6.59
N GLN A 117 -6.28 2.39 6.83
CA GLN A 117 -5.59 3.55 7.38
C GLN A 117 -4.20 3.65 6.76
N LEU A 118 -3.86 4.81 6.19
CA LEU A 118 -2.62 5.01 5.43
C LEU A 118 -1.35 4.73 6.25
N ASP A 119 -1.31 5.19 7.50
CA ASP A 119 -0.19 4.99 8.42
C ASP A 119 0.07 3.50 8.71
N MET A 120 -0.95 2.66 8.54
CA MET A 120 -0.88 1.23 8.74
C MET A 120 -0.66 0.42 7.45
N GLU A 121 -0.40 1.08 6.31
CA GLU A 121 -0.04 0.43 5.04
C GLU A 121 1.49 0.30 4.88
N ALA A 122 2.30 0.86 5.79
CA ALA A 122 3.73 0.62 5.84
C ALA A 122 4.02 -0.85 6.13
N LEU A 123 4.89 -1.49 5.34
CA LEU A 123 5.11 -2.94 5.43
C LEU A 123 5.51 -3.43 6.83
N PRO A 124 6.44 -2.78 7.57
CA PRO A 124 6.77 -3.18 8.94
C PRO A 124 5.55 -3.11 9.88
N ALA A 125 4.77 -2.03 9.80
CA ALA A 125 3.57 -1.85 10.63
C ALA A 125 2.47 -2.87 10.29
N ASP A 126 2.28 -3.17 9.01
CA ASP A 126 1.34 -4.20 8.55
C ASP A 126 1.74 -5.60 9.06
N LEU A 127 3.02 -5.95 8.98
CA LEU A 127 3.54 -7.24 9.46
C LEU A 127 3.33 -7.40 10.97
N VAL A 128 3.64 -6.36 11.76
CA VAL A 128 3.41 -6.37 13.22
C VAL A 128 1.91 -6.50 13.53
N ARG A 129 1.06 -5.71 12.86
CA ARG A 129 -0.40 -5.74 13.06
C ARG A 129 -0.98 -7.14 12.81
N ARG A 130 -0.51 -7.80 11.75
CA ARG A 130 -0.92 -9.17 11.39
C ARG A 130 -0.33 -10.25 12.30
N GLY A 131 0.57 -9.89 13.22
CA GLY A 131 1.26 -10.85 14.10
C GLY A 131 2.33 -11.67 13.38
N MET A 132 2.83 -11.17 12.25
CA MET A 132 3.86 -11.81 11.44
C MET A 132 5.27 -11.26 11.67
N ALA A 133 5.37 -10.22 12.49
CA ALA A 133 6.63 -9.67 12.96
C ALA A 133 6.49 -9.13 14.39
N VAL A 134 7.61 -9.04 15.09
CA VAL A 134 7.74 -8.38 16.40
C VAL A 134 8.65 -7.17 16.23
N GLU A 135 8.38 -6.10 16.97
CA GLU A 135 9.28 -4.94 16.99
C GLU A 135 10.66 -5.35 17.50
N ASP A 136 11.68 -4.99 16.76
CA ASP A 136 13.08 -5.23 17.09
C ASP A 136 13.90 -4.03 16.63
N PRO A 137 14.28 -3.11 17.54
CA PRO A 137 15.07 -1.93 17.19
C PRO A 137 16.45 -2.25 16.61
N THR A 138 16.95 -3.48 16.78
CA THR A 138 18.24 -3.91 16.24
C THR A 138 18.14 -4.40 14.80
N ALA A 139 16.93 -4.69 14.32
CA ALA A 139 16.70 -5.14 12.95
C ALA A 139 16.71 -3.95 11.96
N PRO A 140 17.20 -4.12 10.71
CA PRO A 140 17.31 -3.03 9.73
C PRO A 140 16.01 -2.28 9.42
N CYS A 141 14.86 -2.96 9.50
CA CYS A 141 13.53 -2.38 9.31
C CYS A 141 12.75 -2.16 10.61
N GLY A 142 13.42 -2.27 11.78
CA GLY A 142 12.81 -2.15 13.10
C GLY A 142 11.89 -3.31 13.49
N VAL A 143 11.88 -4.40 12.71
CA VAL A 143 11.02 -5.56 12.92
C VAL A 143 11.75 -6.85 12.61
N LYS A 144 11.43 -7.89 13.38
CA LYS A 144 11.89 -9.27 13.20
C LYS A 144 10.71 -10.16 12.81
N LEU A 145 10.83 -10.91 11.72
CA LEU A 145 9.77 -11.80 11.25
C LEU A 145 9.56 -12.96 12.23
N VAL A 146 8.30 -13.35 12.45
CA VAL A 146 7.95 -14.54 13.25
C VAL A 146 8.26 -15.83 12.47
N ILE A 147 8.13 -15.77 11.13
CA ILE A 147 8.46 -16.86 10.22
C ILE A 147 9.60 -16.40 9.31
N GLU A 148 10.84 -16.58 9.76
CA GLU A 148 12.03 -16.08 9.07
C GLU A 148 12.30 -16.80 7.73
N GLU A 149 12.30 -18.14 7.74
CA GLU A 149 12.77 -18.93 6.59
C GLU A 149 11.68 -19.23 5.55
N TYR A 150 10.40 -19.14 5.93
CA TYR A 150 9.27 -19.60 5.11
C TYR A 150 8.28 -18.50 4.74
N TYR A 151 8.65 -17.22 4.88
CA TYR A 151 7.85 -16.09 4.41
C TYR A 151 8.59 -15.20 3.39
N PRO A 152 8.90 -15.72 2.19
CA PRO A 152 9.76 -15.02 1.23
C PRO A 152 9.22 -13.63 0.84
N SER A 153 7.90 -13.51 0.62
CA SER A 153 7.32 -12.22 0.24
C SER A 153 7.48 -11.13 1.30
N ALA A 154 7.51 -11.49 2.59
CA ALA A 154 7.73 -10.54 3.67
C ALA A 154 9.21 -10.18 3.79
N ALA A 155 10.10 -11.18 3.74
CA ALA A 155 11.55 -10.98 3.77
C ALA A 155 12.02 -10.09 2.60
N ASP A 156 11.67 -10.46 1.37
CA ASP A 156 12.03 -9.68 0.18
C ASP A 156 11.38 -8.30 0.18
N GLY A 157 10.12 -8.22 0.64
CA GLY A 157 9.41 -6.97 0.79
C GLY A 157 10.11 -5.99 1.73
N LEU A 158 10.68 -6.48 2.84
CA LEU A 158 11.42 -5.65 3.79
C LEU A 158 12.71 -5.09 3.17
N LEU A 159 13.42 -5.86 2.33
CA LEU A 159 14.60 -5.38 1.60
C LEU A 159 14.25 -4.26 0.62
N ILE A 160 13.14 -4.40 -0.11
CA ILE A 160 12.65 -3.36 -1.03
C ILE A 160 12.20 -2.14 -0.24
N TRP A 161 11.49 -2.34 0.86
CA TRP A 161 11.03 -1.27 1.74
C TRP A 161 12.20 -0.43 2.28
N SER A 162 13.25 -1.07 2.80
CA SER A 162 14.42 -0.35 3.30
C SER A 162 15.11 0.46 2.21
N ALA A 163 15.26 -0.10 1.01
CA ALA A 163 15.88 0.61 -0.12
C ALA A 163 15.05 1.82 -0.57
N ILE A 164 13.72 1.70 -0.63
CA ILE A 164 12.82 2.82 -0.96
C ILE A 164 12.88 3.88 0.15
N LYS A 165 12.87 3.49 1.42
CA LYS A 165 12.97 4.41 2.55
C LYS A 165 14.25 5.24 2.47
N GLU A 166 15.40 4.59 2.29
CA GLU A 166 16.70 5.26 2.17
C GLU A 166 16.76 6.21 0.97
N LEU A 167 16.23 5.79 -0.19
CA LEU A 167 16.12 6.63 -1.38
C LEU A 167 15.26 7.88 -1.12
N VAL A 168 14.11 7.72 -0.47
CA VAL A 168 13.19 8.84 -0.20
C VAL A 168 13.78 9.79 0.84
N GLU A 169 14.38 9.27 1.91
CA GLU A 169 15.03 10.06 2.95
C GLU A 169 16.16 10.91 2.37
N SER A 170 17.10 10.28 1.66
CA SER A 170 18.22 10.99 1.02
C SER A 170 17.77 12.02 -0.03
N TYR A 171 16.74 11.70 -0.83
CA TYR A 171 16.19 12.63 -1.81
C TYR A 171 15.54 13.84 -1.12
N VAL A 172 14.74 13.61 -0.08
CA VAL A 172 14.07 14.70 0.64
C VAL A 172 15.08 15.59 1.36
N GLU A 173 16.08 15.03 2.04
CA GLU A 173 17.13 15.79 2.72
C GLU A 173 17.92 16.68 1.76
N HIS A 174 18.16 16.22 0.52
CA HIS A 174 18.84 17.01 -0.50
C HIS A 174 18.11 18.30 -0.88
N TYR A 175 16.76 18.29 -0.93
CA TYR A 175 15.96 19.45 -1.31
C TYR A 175 15.40 20.25 -0.12
N TYR A 176 15.30 19.64 1.06
CA TYR A 176 14.66 20.20 2.25
C TYR A 176 15.58 20.10 3.47
N SER A 177 16.52 21.04 3.59
CA SER A 177 17.55 21.02 4.65
C SER A 177 17.05 21.42 6.04
N GLU A 178 15.88 22.06 6.14
CA GLU A 178 15.28 22.45 7.42
C GLU A 178 13.82 21.96 7.53
N PRO A 179 13.36 21.50 8.70
CA PRO A 179 11.96 21.10 8.90
C PRO A 179 10.94 22.19 8.52
N LYS A 180 11.30 23.47 8.67
CA LYS A 180 10.43 24.62 8.32
C LYS A 180 10.24 24.82 6.81
N SER A 181 11.22 24.37 6.00
CA SER A 181 11.18 24.50 4.53
C SER A 181 10.04 23.69 3.90
N VAL A 182 9.71 22.56 4.54
CA VAL A 182 8.60 21.68 4.17
C VAL A 182 7.26 22.37 4.44
N MET A 183 7.10 22.97 5.63
CA MET A 183 5.86 23.63 6.03
C MET A 183 5.55 24.89 5.21
N LEU A 184 6.56 25.69 4.89
CA LEU A 184 6.40 26.93 4.12
C LEU A 184 5.89 26.68 2.69
N TYR A 185 6.17 25.52 2.10
CA TYR A 185 5.69 25.19 0.75
C TYR A 185 4.21 24.76 0.76
N VAL A 186 3.81 23.95 1.75
CA VAL A 186 2.40 23.57 2.00
C VAL A 186 1.55 24.80 2.30
N ASP A 187 2.18 25.82 2.90
CA ASP A 187 1.53 27.07 3.23
C ASP A 187 1.43 28.05 2.04
N LYS A 188 2.33 28.00 1.05
CA LYS A 188 2.21 28.80 -0.18
C LYS A 188 1.17 28.25 -1.17
N THR A 189 0.79 26.98 -1.04
CA THR A 189 -0.35 26.36 -1.74
C THR A 189 -1.65 26.46 -0.94
N ARG A 190 -1.72 27.33 0.09
CA ARG A 190 -2.91 27.54 0.95
C ARG A 190 -4.18 27.97 0.22
N ASP A 191 -4.06 28.62 -0.93
CA ASP A 191 -5.22 29.09 -1.70
C ASP A 191 -5.81 28.03 -2.64
N THR A 192 -5.20 26.84 -2.75
CA THR A 192 -5.78 25.72 -3.49
C THR A 192 -6.58 24.78 -2.57
N PRO A 193 -7.64 24.14 -3.08
CA PRO A 193 -8.67 23.43 -2.30
C PRO A 193 -8.20 22.09 -1.71
N ILE A 194 -6.98 22.02 -1.15
CA ILE A 194 -6.44 20.89 -0.40
C ILE A 194 -7.32 20.60 0.84
N ARG A 195 -7.99 21.62 1.40
CA ARG A 195 -9.02 21.43 2.44
C ARG A 195 -10.27 20.68 1.96
N LYS A 196 -10.56 20.67 0.65
CA LYS A 196 -11.71 19.93 0.07
C LYS A 196 -11.37 18.50 -0.35
N MET A 197 -10.10 18.09 -0.28
CA MET A 197 -9.72 16.68 -0.22
C MET A 197 -9.92 16.10 1.20
N ASN A 198 -10.84 16.67 1.97
CA ASN A 198 -11.58 15.97 3.00
C ASN A 198 -12.48 14.91 2.34
N LEU A 199 -11.87 13.83 1.86
CA LEU A 199 -12.51 12.54 1.69
C LEU A 199 -12.77 11.95 3.08
N GLY A 200 -13.66 12.58 3.85
CA GLY A 200 -14.14 12.02 5.12
C GLY A 200 -13.10 11.88 6.26
N GLY A 201 -12.08 12.74 6.34
CA GLY A 201 -11.29 12.89 7.58
C GLY A 201 -9.78 12.68 7.53
N GLN A 202 -9.16 12.45 6.38
CA GLN A 202 -7.70 12.20 6.29
C GLN A 202 -6.86 13.43 5.89
N THR A 203 -7.05 14.57 6.56
CA THR A 203 -6.23 15.78 6.36
C THR A 203 -4.86 15.62 7.02
N LEU A 204 -3.94 14.83 6.43
CA LEU A 204 -2.76 14.42 7.20
C LEU A 204 -1.43 14.26 6.45
N PHE A 205 -1.40 14.41 5.13
CA PHE A 205 -0.26 13.93 4.35
C PHE A 205 1.07 14.66 4.59
N LEU A 206 1.05 15.93 5.04
CA LEU A 206 2.29 16.69 5.28
C LEU A 206 2.49 17.14 6.73
N LYS A 207 1.40 17.28 7.52
CA LYS A 207 1.52 17.70 8.93
C LYS A 207 1.78 16.56 9.90
N ARG A 208 1.31 15.33 9.64
CA ARG A 208 1.48 14.21 10.60
C ARG A 208 2.71 13.36 10.29
N THR A 209 3.03 13.13 9.02
CA THR A 209 4.23 12.37 8.62
C THR A 209 5.50 13.01 9.17
N TYR A 210 5.62 14.34 9.15
CA TYR A 210 6.77 15.04 9.74
C TYR A 210 6.79 15.10 11.28
N ARG A 211 5.65 14.86 11.95
CA ARG A 211 5.58 14.90 13.42
C ARG A 211 6.03 13.60 14.07
N THR A 212 6.02 12.49 13.31
CA THR A 212 6.42 11.16 13.79
C THR A 212 7.93 10.94 13.77
N TYR A 213 8.70 11.76 13.03
CA TYR A 213 10.15 11.58 12.82
C TYR A 213 11.04 12.65 13.47
N LEU A 214 10.49 13.50 14.34
CA LEU A 214 11.31 14.40 15.18
C LEU A 214 11.52 13.74 16.55
N PRO A 215 12.77 13.60 17.04
CA PRO A 215 13.00 13.41 18.47
C PRO A 215 12.44 14.62 19.21
N GLN A 216 11.83 14.39 20.38
CA GLN A 216 11.38 15.47 21.27
C GLN A 216 12.55 16.35 21.72
#